data_AF-A0A3C0ICQ5-F1
#
_entry.id   AF-A0A3C0ICQ5-F1
#
_cell.length_a   1.000
_cell.length_b   1.000
_cell.length_c   1.000
_cell.angle_alpha   90.00
_cell.angle_beta   90.00
_cell.angle_gamma   90.00
#
_symmetry.space_group_name_H-M   'P 1'
#
loop_
_entity.id
_entity.type
_entity.pdbx_description
1 polymer ?
#
loop_
_entity_poly.entity_id
_entity_poly.type
_entity_poly.pdbx_seq_one_letter_code
_entity_poly.pdbx_strand_id
1 'polypeptide(L)'
;MALFNFLAAKRKPKQFQFKARFYDASVDDLQQRVSFKKKEMELKEKDPDYVDHAARIAAAWRKTRKTDSTTSRIQILLIGFFLLLLWGYYEWGNKALYLVALVVPIYFYARWRMRPNGQ
;
A
#
# COMPACT_ATOMS: atom_id res chain seq x y z
N MET A 1 29.19 27.87 -65.09
CA MET A 1 29.65 28.44 -63.81
C MET A 1 29.03 27.64 -62.68
N ALA A 2 29.77 27.41 -61.60
CA ALA A 2 29.41 26.68 -60.36
C ALA A 2 29.90 25.22 -60.25
N LEU A 3 31.23 25.07 -60.21
CA LEU A 3 31.93 24.03 -59.43
C LEU A 3 31.72 24.37 -57.93
N PHE A 4 31.03 23.53 -57.16
CA PHE A 4 30.98 23.67 -55.70
C PHE A 4 31.34 22.38 -54.98
N ASN A 5 32.56 22.42 -54.43
CA ASN A 5 33.02 21.83 -53.18
C ASN A 5 32.66 20.38 -52.86
N PHE A 6 33.57 19.52 -53.32
CA PHE A 6 34.32 18.59 -52.49
C PHE A 6 34.40 19.02 -51.01
N LEU A 7 33.75 18.28 -50.11
CA LEU A 7 34.18 18.05 -48.72
C LEU A 7 33.25 17.00 -48.09
N ALA A 8 33.54 15.74 -48.39
CA ALA A 8 33.03 14.60 -47.66
C ALA A 8 33.37 14.78 -46.16
N ALA A 9 32.37 15.10 -45.35
CA ALA A 9 32.50 15.19 -43.91
C ALA A 9 32.91 13.83 -43.34
N LYS A 10 34.22 13.63 -43.15
CA LYS A 10 34.76 12.41 -42.53
C LYS A 10 34.25 12.33 -41.10
N ARG A 11 33.30 11.42 -40.84
CA ARG A 11 32.84 11.09 -39.49
C ARG A 11 34.07 10.64 -38.69
N LYS A 12 34.41 11.37 -37.64
CA LYS A 12 35.52 11.01 -36.75
C LYS A 12 35.20 9.66 -36.10
N PRO A 13 36.09 8.65 -36.16
CA PRO A 13 35.84 7.37 -35.51
C PRO A 13 35.72 7.60 -34.00
N LYS A 14 34.71 6.97 -33.39
CA LYS A 14 34.49 7.05 -31.94
C LYS A 14 35.70 6.45 -31.23
N GLN A 15 36.46 7.30 -30.52
CA GLN A 15 37.64 6.85 -29.79
C GLN A 15 37.22 5.93 -28.64
N PHE A 16 37.92 4.82 -28.48
CA PHE A 16 37.68 3.86 -27.40
C PHE A 16 38.19 4.46 -26.08
N GLN A 17 37.27 4.92 -25.23
CA GLN A 17 37.59 5.38 -23.88
C GLN A 17 37.66 4.17 -22.94
N PHE A 18 38.85 3.59 -22.79
CA PHE A 18 39.09 2.57 -21.80
C PHE A 18 39.41 3.22 -20.46
N LYS A 19 38.60 2.96 -19.43
CA LYS A 19 38.96 3.25 -18.04
C LYS A 19 39.31 1.94 -17.39
N ALA A 20 40.57 1.80 -16.97
CA ALA A 20 41.01 0.67 -16.18
C ALA A 20 40.19 0.65 -14.88
N ARG A 21 39.41 -0.41 -14.67
CA ARG A 21 38.77 -0.69 -13.39
C ARG A 21 39.69 -1.58 -12.59
N PHE A 22 40.00 -1.16 -11.37
CA PHE A 22 40.69 -2.01 -10.42
C PHE A 22 39.74 -3.14 -10.01
N TYR A 23 40.19 -4.39 -10.11
CA TYR A 23 39.39 -5.54 -9.70
C TYR A 23 39.32 -5.59 -8.17
N ASP A 24 38.10 -5.65 -7.64
CA ASP A 24 37.83 -5.92 -6.24
C ASP A 24 36.92 -7.15 -6.17
N ALA A 25 37.45 -8.23 -5.62
CA ALA A 25 36.76 -9.52 -5.53
C ALA A 25 35.42 -9.43 -4.79
N SER A 26 35.31 -8.52 -3.81
CA SER A 26 34.08 -8.34 -3.03
C SER A 26 32.98 -7.66 -3.83
N VAL A 27 33.35 -6.68 -4.65
CA VAL A 27 32.42 -5.93 -5.52
C VAL A 27 31.93 -6.82 -6.66
N ASP A 28 32.81 -7.64 -7.24
CA ASP A 28 32.47 -8.50 -8.37
C ASP A 28 31.50 -9.62 -7.96
N ASP A 29 31.71 -10.26 -6.80
CA ASP A 29 30.78 -11.26 -6.25
C ASP A 29 29.39 -10.64 -5.95
N LEU A 30 29.36 -9.45 -5.33
CA LEU A 30 28.11 -8.71 -5.11
C LEU A 30 27.41 -8.39 -6.43
N GLN A 31 28.16 -7.92 -7.42
CA GLN A 31 27.63 -7.53 -8.72
C GLN A 31 27.09 -8.76 -9.48
N GLN A 32 27.76 -9.91 -9.37
CA GLN A 32 27.31 -11.17 -9.92
C GLN A 32 26.00 -11.64 -9.26
N ARG A 33 25.93 -11.62 -7.92
CA ARG A 33 24.71 -11.97 -7.17
C ARG A 33 23.53 -11.05 -7.48
N VAL A 34 23.76 -9.75 -7.57
CA VAL A 34 22.72 -8.76 -7.92
C VAL A 34 22.25 -8.97 -9.35
N SER A 35 23.17 -9.20 -10.30
CA SER A 35 22.81 -9.45 -11.70
C SER A 35 21.98 -10.72 -11.87
N PHE A 36 22.29 -11.77 -11.10
CA PHE A 36 21.54 -13.02 -11.10
C PHE A 36 20.13 -12.82 -10.53
N LYS A 37 20.02 -12.23 -9.33
CA LYS A 37 18.71 -11.92 -8.72
C LYS A 37 17.85 -11.01 -9.59
N LYS A 38 18.47 -10.04 -10.27
CA LYS A 38 17.74 -9.14 -11.18
C LYS A 38 17.14 -9.90 -12.36
N LYS A 39 17.91 -10.81 -12.98
CA LYS A 39 17.39 -11.68 -14.04
C LYS A 39 16.26 -12.59 -13.55
N GLU A 40 16.39 -13.16 -12.36
CA GLU A 40 15.31 -13.95 -11.75
C GLU A 40 14.04 -13.14 -11.50
N MET A 41 14.17 -11.89 -11.04
CA MET A 41 13.02 -10.99 -10.87
C MET A 41 12.37 -10.62 -12.20
N GLU A 42 13.15 -10.31 -13.24
CA GLU A 42 12.64 -10.00 -14.58
C GLU A 42 11.93 -11.20 -15.23
N LEU A 43 12.39 -12.42 -14.94
CA LEU A 43 11.72 -13.66 -15.36
C LEU A 43 10.41 -13.88 -14.60
N LYS A 44 10.41 -13.67 -13.28
CA LYS A 44 9.22 -13.76 -12.42
C LYS A 44 8.19 -12.69 -12.74
N GLU A 45 8.60 -11.48 -13.13
CA GLU A 45 7.69 -10.40 -13.52
C GLU A 45 6.97 -10.69 -14.86
N LYS A 46 7.55 -11.54 -15.70
CA LYS A 46 6.90 -12.04 -16.94
C LYS A 46 6.05 -13.28 -16.71
N ASP A 47 6.19 -13.93 -15.56
CA ASP A 47 5.39 -15.09 -15.19
C ASP A 47 4.02 -14.63 -14.67
N PRO A 48 2.92 -14.93 -15.40
CA PRO A 48 1.58 -14.48 -15.01
C PRO A 48 1.14 -15.01 -13.64
N ASP A 49 1.60 -16.18 -13.22
CA ASP A 49 1.23 -16.76 -11.91
C ASP A 49 1.91 -16.00 -10.77
N TYR A 50 3.16 -15.58 -10.95
CA TYR A 50 3.88 -14.77 -9.97
C TYR A 50 3.28 -13.37 -9.85
N VAL A 51 2.92 -12.76 -10.98
CA VAL A 51 2.28 -11.43 -11.00
C VAL A 51 0.93 -11.47 -10.30
N ASP A 52 0.11 -12.50 -10.54
CA ASP A 52 -1.17 -12.66 -9.86
C ASP A 52 -0.98 -12.90 -8.35
N HIS A 53 -0.01 -13.74 -7.96
CA HIS A 53 0.33 -13.93 -6.55
C HIS A 53 0.79 -12.64 -5.87
N ALA A 54 1.67 -11.87 -6.50
CA ALA A 54 2.13 -10.59 -5.99
C ALA A 54 0.98 -9.58 -5.87
N ALA A 55 0.08 -9.54 -6.85
CA ALA A 55 -1.11 -8.70 -6.82
C ALA A 55 -2.07 -9.08 -5.68
N ARG A 56 -2.31 -10.38 -5.46
CA ARG A 56 -3.12 -10.89 -4.33
C ARG A 56 -2.53 -10.51 -2.99
N ILE A 57 -1.22 -10.66 -2.83
CA ILE A 57 -0.50 -10.25 -1.62
C ILE A 57 -0.68 -8.74 -1.42
N ALA A 58 -0.36 -7.91 -2.42
CA ALA A 58 -0.52 -6.46 -2.35
C ALA A 58 -1.95 -6.02 -2.01
N ALA A 59 -2.96 -6.71 -2.57
CA ALA A 59 -4.36 -6.47 -2.25
C ALA A 59 -4.68 -6.82 -0.78
N ALA A 60 -4.16 -7.92 -0.26
CA ALA A 60 -4.31 -8.29 1.14
C ALA A 60 -3.71 -7.22 2.07
N TRP A 61 -2.48 -6.75 1.80
CA TRP A 61 -1.84 -5.68 2.59
C TRP A 61 -2.63 -4.37 2.54
N ARG A 62 -3.17 -3.99 1.38
CA ARG A 62 -4.03 -2.81 1.25
C ARG A 62 -5.33 -2.98 2.03
N LYS A 63 -5.92 -4.17 2.04
CA LYS A 63 -7.14 -4.47 2.81
C LYS A 63 -6.87 -4.36 4.32
N THR A 64 -5.76 -4.94 4.80
CA THR A 64 -5.35 -4.86 6.22
C THR A 64 -5.12 -3.41 6.67
N ARG A 65 -4.42 -2.60 5.87
CA ARG A 65 -4.21 -1.18 6.20
C ARG A 65 -5.52 -0.37 6.30
N LYS A 66 -6.49 -0.67 5.44
CA LYS A 66 -7.82 -0.03 5.50
C LYS A 66 -8.59 -0.48 6.75
N THR A 67 -8.57 -1.77 7.07
CA THR A 67 -9.26 -2.29 8.26
C THR A 67 -8.65 -1.76 9.56
N ASP A 68 -7.33 -1.64 9.68
CA ASP A 68 -6.68 -1.08 10.88
C ASP A 68 -7.16 0.34 11.20
N SER A 69 -7.29 1.19 10.18
CA SER A 69 -7.78 2.56 10.37
C SER A 69 -9.24 2.64 10.83
N THR A 70 -10.07 1.65 10.45
CA THR A 70 -11.50 1.63 10.76
C THR A 70 -11.75 1.01 12.13
N THR A 71 -11.04 -0.08 12.45
CA THR A 71 -11.05 -0.73 13.76
C THR A 71 -10.63 0.25 14.86
N SER A 72 -9.58 1.04 14.63
CA SER A 72 -9.10 2.05 15.58
C SER A 72 -10.18 3.09 15.93
N ARG A 73 -10.95 3.58 14.96
CA ARG A 73 -12.01 4.58 15.20
C ARG A 73 -13.18 4.02 15.99
N ILE A 74 -13.61 2.80 15.67
CA ILE A 74 -14.70 2.13 16.40
C ILE A 74 -14.27 1.84 17.83
N GLN A 75 -13.02 1.45 18.06
CA GLN A 75 -12.48 1.22 19.39
C GLN A 75 -12.46 2.50 20.24
N ILE A 76 -12.05 3.64 19.68
CA ILE A 76 -12.08 4.94 20.37
C ILE A 76 -13.52 5.33 20.72
N LEU A 77 -14.48 5.14 19.80
CA LEU A 77 -15.89 5.40 20.06
C LEU A 77 -16.46 4.51 21.17
N LEU A 78 -16.11 3.21 21.18
CA LEU A 78 -16.52 2.30 22.25
C LEU A 78 -15.95 2.73 23.60
N ILE A 79 -14.66 3.05 23.66
CA ILE A 79 -14.01 3.50 24.89
C ILE A 79 -14.68 4.77 25.40
N GLY A 80 -14.91 5.77 24.53
CA GLY A 80 -15.61 6.99 24.88
C GLY A 80 -17.04 6.75 25.38
N PHE A 81 -17.77 5.84 24.72
CA PHE A 81 -19.11 5.43 25.15
C PHE A 81 -19.09 4.80 26.55
N PHE A 82 -18.17 3.88 26.83
CA PHE A 82 -18.05 3.26 28.15
C PHE A 82 -17.65 4.26 29.24
N LEU A 83 -16.74 5.19 28.95
CA LEU A 83 -16.37 6.25 29.90
C LEU A 83 -17.56 7.15 30.24
N LEU A 84 -18.33 7.57 29.23
CA LEU A 84 -19.56 8.33 29.45
C LEU A 84 -20.61 7.53 30.23
N LEU A 85 -20.72 6.23 29.97
CA LEU A 85 -21.64 5.35 30.67
C LEU A 85 -21.27 5.22 32.16
N LEU A 86 -19.98 5.03 32.45
CA LEU A 86 -19.46 4.97 33.82
C LEU A 86 -19.65 6.30 34.55
N TRP A 87 -19.36 7.42 33.88
CA TRP A 87 -19.59 8.76 34.43
C TRP A 87 -21.07 9.00 34.73
N GLY A 88 -21.94 8.69 33.77
CA GLY A 88 -23.39 8.82 33.93
C GLY A 88 -23.95 7.90 35.01
N TYR A 89 -23.38 6.70 35.15
CA TYR A 89 -23.73 5.79 36.24
C TYR A 89 -23.28 6.32 37.60
N TYR A 90 -22.13 6.97 37.69
CA TYR A 90 -21.67 7.58 38.94
C TYR A 90 -22.63 8.69 39.43
N GLU A 91 -23.10 9.55 38.52
CA GLU A 91 -24.01 10.66 38.85
C GLU A 91 -25.48 10.23 39.05
N TRP A 92 -25.99 9.35 38.19
CA TRP A 92 -27.43 9.00 38.14
C TRP A 92 -27.75 7.56 38.52
N GLY A 93 -26.73 6.75 38.83
CA GLY A 93 -26.88 5.34 39.21
C GLY A 93 -27.61 4.53 38.15
N ASN A 94 -28.54 3.69 38.62
CA ASN A 94 -29.32 2.79 37.77
C ASN A 94 -30.17 3.51 36.72
N LYS A 95 -30.52 4.79 36.92
CA LYS A 95 -31.32 5.56 35.95
C LYS A 95 -30.59 5.71 34.61
N ALA A 96 -29.26 5.87 34.62
CA ALA A 96 -28.46 5.93 33.41
C ALA A 96 -28.52 4.62 32.61
N LEU A 97 -28.49 3.47 33.30
CA LEU A 97 -28.58 2.16 32.66
C LEU A 97 -29.94 1.94 31.99
N TYR A 98 -31.04 2.32 32.66
CA TYR A 98 -32.38 2.23 32.07
C TYR A 98 -32.54 3.12 30.84
N LEU A 99 -31.96 4.32 30.86
CA LEU A 99 -32.01 5.24 29.74
C LEU A 99 -31.26 4.66 28.53
N VAL A 100 -30.06 4.11 28.73
CA VAL A 100 -29.30 3.43 27.68
C VAL A 100 -30.03 2.20 27.17
N ALA A 101 -30.60 1.39 28.06
CA ALA A 101 -31.38 0.21 27.71
C ALA A 101 -32.63 0.53 26.89
N LEU A 102 -33.17 1.75 27.00
CA LEU A 102 -34.30 2.23 26.20
C LEU A 102 -33.83 2.84 24.86
N VAL A 103 -32.77 3.66 24.87
CA VAL A 103 -32.27 4.36 23.69
C VAL A 103 -31.65 3.41 22.66
N VAL A 104 -30.84 2.44 23.10
CA VAL A 104 -30.14 1.49 22.21
C VAL A 104 -31.12 0.71 21.32
N PRO A 105 -32.16 0.02 21.84
CA PRO A 105 -33.08 -0.74 21.00
C PRO A 105 -33.93 0.16 20.10
N ILE A 106 -34.33 1.36 20.56
CA ILE A 106 -35.06 2.31 19.71
C ILE A 106 -34.19 2.76 18.53
N TYR A 107 -32.92 3.08 18.79
CA TYR A 107 -31.97 3.42 17.74
C TYR A 107 -31.78 2.26 16.75
N PHE A 108 -31.59 1.03 17.23
CA PHE A 108 -31.45 -0.15 16.37
C PHE A 108 -32.73 -0.42 15.56
N TYR A 109 -33.90 -0.27 16.18
CA TYR A 109 -35.20 -0.42 15.52
C TYR A 109 -35.37 0.62 14.41
N ALA A 110 -35.13 1.90 14.69
CA ALA A 110 -35.17 2.97 13.71
C ALA A 110 -34.15 2.75 12.59
N ARG A 111 -32.92 2.37 12.95
CA ARG A 111 -31.85 2.09 11.98
C ARG A 111 -32.18 0.91 11.07
N TRP A 112 -32.79 -0.14 11.60
CA TRP A 112 -33.19 -1.30 10.80
C TRP A 112 -34.37 -0.97 9.88
N ARG A 113 -35.36 -0.21 10.38
CA ARG A 113 -36.49 0.28 9.60
C ARG A 113 -36.08 1.23 8.47
N MET A 114 -35.04 2.03 8.68
CA MET A 114 -34.51 3.00 7.70
C MET A 114 -33.51 2.41 6.71
N ARG A 115 -33.29 1.08 6.70
CA ARG A 115 -32.61 0.46 5.56
C ARG A 115 -33.60 0.45 4.40
N PRO A 116 -33.36 1.22 3.30
CA PRO A 116 -34.21 1.10 2.13
C PRO A 116 -34.11 -0.34 1.65
N ASN A 117 -35.26 -1.02 1.55
CA ASN A 117 -35.38 -2.26 0.81
C ASN A 117 -35.09 -1.94 -0.66
N GLY A 118 -33.82 -2.03 -1.04
CA GLY A 118 -33.34 -1.59 -2.35
C GLY A 118 -32.12 -2.40 -2.77
N GLN A 119 -32.42 -3.59 -3.32
CA GLN A 119 -31.61 -4.49 -4.15
C GLN A 119 -30.38 -5.14 -3.51
#